data_AF-A0AA43APL2-F1
#
_entry.id   AF-A0AA43APL2-F1
#
_cell.length_a   1.000
_cell.length_b   1.000
_cell.length_c   1.000
_cell.angle_alpha   90.00
_cell.angle_beta   90.00
_cell.angle_gamma   90.00
#
_symmetry.space_group_name_H-M   'P 1'
#
loop_
_entity.id
_entity.type
_entity.pdbx_description
1 polymer ?
#
loop_
_entity_poly.entity_id
_entity_poly.type
_entity_poly.pdbx_seq_one_letter_code
_entity_poly.pdbx_strand_id
1 'polypeptide(L)'
;MATRSIQEQITAATERLAKLKAREMLAEQRSKAKTRASERKADAHRKILLGGAVIAAGADSLDETELVGLLLGYREHISKPAFVQQRNEMRTRGRMHLAEREASRAKKR
;
A
#
# COMPACT_ATOMS: atom_id res chain seq x y z
N MET A 1 33.70 -40.93 -31.16
CA MET A 1 32.76 -40.15 -30.32
C MET A 1 33.18 -40.38 -28.87
N ALA A 2 33.92 -39.44 -28.26
CA ALA A 2 34.43 -39.65 -26.90
C ALA A 2 33.29 -39.47 -25.89
N THR A 3 32.89 -40.56 -25.25
CA THR A 3 31.97 -40.56 -24.12
C THR A 3 32.65 -39.88 -22.93
N ARG A 4 32.16 -38.71 -22.53
CA ARG A 4 32.65 -38.01 -21.33
C ARG A 4 32.57 -38.93 -20.12
N SER A 5 33.61 -38.90 -19.29
CA SER A 5 33.63 -39.76 -18.10
C SER A 5 32.48 -39.37 -17.17
N ILE A 6 31.97 -40.34 -16.40
CA ILE A 6 30.90 -40.10 -15.44
C ILE A 6 31.29 -38.96 -14.48
N GLN A 7 32.57 -38.89 -14.10
CA GLN A 7 33.10 -37.84 -13.23
C GLN A 7 32.99 -36.44 -13.86
N GLU A 8 33.32 -36.30 -15.14
CA GLU A 8 33.19 -35.02 -15.87
C GLU A 8 31.73 -34.59 -16.00
N GLN A 9 30.81 -35.55 -16.17
CA GLN A 9 29.38 -35.27 -16.23
C GLN A 9 28.86 -34.81 -14.87
N ILE A 10 29.32 -35.42 -13.77
CA ILE A 10 29.00 -35.01 -12.41
C ILE A 10 29.51 -33.59 -12.15
N THR A 11 30.76 -33.28 -12.47
CA THR A 11 31.33 -31.94 -12.26
C THR A 11 30.62 -30.86 -13.09
N ALA A 12 30.33 -31.15 -14.36
CA ALA A 12 29.58 -30.21 -15.19
C ALA A 12 28.14 -29.99 -14.68
N ALA A 13 27.50 -31.04 -14.12
CA ALA A 13 26.17 -30.94 -13.53
C ALA A 13 26.19 -30.12 -12.22
N THR A 14 27.19 -30.31 -11.36
CA THR A 14 27.32 -29.57 -10.10
C THR A 14 27.61 -28.09 -10.34
N GLU A 15 28.48 -27.75 -11.30
CA GLU A 15 28.74 -26.35 -11.70
C GLU A 15 27.49 -25.68 -12.26
N ARG A 16 26.73 -26.39 -13.11
CA ARG A 16 25.45 -25.88 -13.64
C ARG A 16 24.44 -25.67 -12.52
N LEU A 17 24.34 -26.60 -11.56
CA LEU A 17 23.46 -26.46 -10.41
C LEU A 17 23.85 -25.25 -9.55
N ALA A 18 25.14 -25.06 -9.27
CA ALA A 18 25.64 -23.91 -8.51
C ALA A 18 25.29 -22.58 -9.20
N LYS A 19 25.47 -22.51 -10.53
CA LYS A 19 25.11 -21.33 -11.33
C LYS A 19 23.60 -21.05 -11.34
N LEU A 20 22.78 -22.10 -11.40
CA LEU A 20 21.32 -21.96 -11.34
C LEU A 20 20.87 -21.49 -9.96
N LYS A 21 21.39 -22.07 -8.87
CA LYS A 21 21.10 -21.61 -7.50
C LYS A 21 21.49 -20.15 -7.28
N ALA A 22 22.66 -19.73 -7.77
CA ALA A 22 23.08 -18.33 -7.67
C ALA A 22 22.12 -17.39 -8.42
N ARG A 23 21.64 -17.79 -9.61
CA ARG A 23 20.64 -17.02 -10.37
C ARG A 23 19.29 -16.97 -9.67
N GLU A 24 18.85 -18.07 -9.08
CA GLU A 24 17.61 -18.16 -8.31
C GLU A 24 17.65 -17.24 -7.08
N MET A 25 18.74 -17.27 -6.31
CA MET A 25 18.94 -16.37 -5.18
C MET A 25 18.90 -14.89 -5.60
N LEU A 26 19.54 -14.53 -6.72
CA LEU A 26 19.50 -13.16 -7.24
C LEU A 26 18.11 -12.77 -7.72
N ALA A 27 17.36 -13.68 -8.36
CA ALA A 27 15.99 -13.44 -8.78
C ALA A 27 15.06 -13.25 -7.58
N GLU A 28 15.23 -14.04 -6.52
CA GLU A 28 14.47 -13.94 -5.28
C GLU A 28 14.78 -12.64 -4.53
N GLN A 29 16.04 -12.21 -4.47
CA GLN A 29 16.40 -10.92 -3.88
C GLN A 29 15.78 -9.76 -4.65
N ARG A 30 15.79 -9.81 -5.99
CA ARG A 30 15.15 -8.80 -6.84
C ARG A 30 13.63 -8.77 -6.65
N SER A 31 12.97 -9.93 -6.55
CA SER A 31 11.53 -9.99 -6.32
C SER A 31 11.17 -9.42 -4.95
N LYS A 32 11.88 -9.81 -3.89
CA LYS A 32 11.70 -9.25 -2.53
C LYS A 32 11.92 -7.74 -2.48
N ALA A 33 12.96 -7.24 -3.15
CA ALA A 33 13.23 -5.80 -3.22
C ALA A 33 12.11 -5.05 -3.95
N LYS A 34 11.62 -5.60 -5.08
CA LYS A 34 10.51 -5.02 -5.86
C LYS A 34 9.22 -5.00 -5.04
N THR A 35 8.90 -6.07 -4.33
CA THR A 35 7.71 -6.14 -3.46
C THR A 35 7.80 -5.09 -2.35
N ARG A 36 8.92 -5.01 -1.64
CA ARG A 36 9.14 -3.99 -0.58
C ARG A 36 9.02 -2.56 -1.11
N ALA A 37 9.57 -2.29 -2.30
CA ALA A 37 9.46 -0.97 -2.92
C ALA A 37 8.00 -0.64 -3.29
N SER A 38 7.26 -1.62 -3.81
CA SER A 38 5.84 -1.48 -4.12
C SER A 38 5.00 -1.23 -2.86
N GLU A 39 5.25 -1.99 -1.78
CA GLU A 39 4.58 -1.82 -0.48
C GLU A 39 4.83 -0.42 0.10
N ARG A 40 6.08 0.05 0.08
CA ARG A 40 6.42 1.41 0.53
C ARG A 40 5.71 2.49 -0.28
N LYS A 41 5.65 2.32 -1.61
CA LYS A 41 4.94 3.25 -2.49
C LYS A 41 3.43 3.28 -2.19
N ALA A 42 2.84 2.12 -1.98
CA ALA A 42 1.42 2.00 -1.63
C ALA A 42 1.12 2.63 -0.26
N ASP A 43 1.97 2.40 0.74
CA ASP A 43 1.84 2.99 2.07
C ASP A 43 1.99 4.52 2.03
N ALA A 44 3.00 5.04 1.32
CA ALA A 44 3.18 6.47 1.13
C ALA A 44 1.97 7.11 0.43
N HIS A 45 1.45 6.47 -0.63
CA HIS A 45 0.26 6.93 -1.31
C HIS A 45 -0.97 6.95 -0.39
N ARG A 46 -1.16 5.89 0.42
CA ARG A 46 -2.23 5.83 1.42
C ARG A 46 -2.12 6.96 2.44
N LYS A 47 -0.93 7.24 2.97
CA LYS A 47 -0.68 8.33 3.92
C LYS A 47 -1.00 9.69 3.32
N ILE A 48 -0.61 9.92 2.07
CA ILE A 48 -0.92 11.17 1.34
C ILE A 48 -2.43 11.34 1.19
N LEU A 49 -3.16 10.29 0.79
CA LEU A 49 -4.61 10.37 0.64
C LEU A 49 -5.31 10.65 1.98
N LEU A 50 -4.89 9.99 3.06
CA LEU A 50 -5.44 10.20 4.39
C LEU A 50 -5.18 11.63 4.89
N GLY A 51 -3.94 12.11 4.80
CA GLY A 51 -3.59 13.50 5.16
C GLY A 51 -4.34 14.51 4.29
N GLY A 52 -4.46 14.24 2.99
CA GLY A 52 -5.24 15.06 2.06
C GLY A 52 -6.73 15.16 2.43
N ALA A 53 -7.31 14.07 2.96
CA ALA A 53 -8.68 14.05 3.46
C ALA A 53 -8.85 14.87 4.75
N VAL A 54 -7.89 14.80 5.67
CA VAL A 54 -7.86 15.63 6.89
C VAL A 54 -7.83 17.12 6.53
N ILE A 55 -6.93 17.52 5.63
CA ILE A 55 -6.85 18.90 5.14
C ILE A 55 -8.14 19.28 4.38
N ALA A 56 -8.77 18.35 3.66
CA ALA A 56 -10.05 18.61 2.98
C ALA A 56 -11.17 18.92 3.96
N ALA A 57 -11.19 18.26 5.11
CA ALA A 57 -12.15 18.50 6.16
C ALA A 57 -11.85 19.77 6.98
N GLY A 58 -10.73 20.47 6.73
CA GLY A 58 -10.27 21.60 7.53
C GLY A 58 -9.84 21.19 8.95
N ALA A 59 -9.41 19.94 9.10
CA ALA A 59 -9.00 19.35 10.38
C ALA A 59 -7.47 19.30 10.54
N ASP A 60 -6.73 20.03 9.71
CA ASP A 60 -5.26 20.09 9.70
C ASP A 60 -4.66 20.93 10.83
N SER A 61 -5.50 21.67 11.56
CA SER A 61 -5.12 22.34 12.80
C SER A 61 -5.20 21.44 14.04
N LEU A 62 -5.86 20.27 13.94
CA LEU A 62 -5.97 19.34 15.06
C LEU A 62 -4.62 18.66 15.28
N ASP A 63 -4.24 18.48 16.54
CA ASP A 63 -3.05 17.70 16.85
C ASP A 63 -3.29 16.19 16.65
N GLU A 64 -2.19 15.43 16.60
CA GLU A 64 -2.24 13.99 16.33
C GLU A 64 -3.10 13.23 17.36
N THR A 65 -3.04 13.60 18.62
CA THR A 65 -3.76 12.91 19.69
C THR A 65 -5.25 13.19 19.63
N GLU A 66 -5.63 14.45 19.35
CA GLU A 66 -7.02 14.84 19.14
C GLU A 66 -7.63 14.15 17.92
N LEU A 67 -6.90 14.13 16.79
CA LEU A 67 -7.35 13.46 15.58
C LEU A 67 -7.54 11.95 15.79
N VAL A 68 -6.60 11.29 16.47
CA VAL A 68 -6.70 9.87 16.80
C VAL A 68 -7.89 9.62 17.73
N GLY A 69 -8.08 10.46 18.76
CA GLY A 69 -9.22 10.37 19.67
C GLY A 69 -10.57 10.47 18.96
N LEU A 70 -10.73 11.46 18.07
CA LEU A 70 -11.94 11.64 17.25
C LEU A 70 -12.21 10.42 16.37
N LEU A 71 -11.19 9.87 15.72
CA LEU A 71 -11.34 8.70 14.85
C LEU A 71 -11.68 7.44 15.63
N LEU A 72 -11.11 7.24 16.82
CA LEU A 72 -11.45 6.14 17.72
C LEU A 72 -12.90 6.24 18.18
N GLY A 73 -13.31 7.40 18.70
CA GLY A 73 -14.69 7.64 19.14
C GLY A 73 -15.70 7.44 18.01
N TYR A 74 -15.40 7.94 16.80
CA TYR A 74 -16.24 7.68 15.64
C TYR A 74 -16.35 6.18 15.32
N ARG A 75 -15.22 5.47 15.27
CA ARG A 75 -15.19 4.03 14.96
C ARG A 75 -16.01 3.21 15.96
N GLU A 76 -15.88 3.51 17.25
CA GLU A 76 -16.67 2.87 18.30
C GLU A 76 -18.16 3.13 18.11
N HIS A 77 -18.53 4.38 17.78
CA HIS A 77 -19.91 4.77 17.54
C HIS A 77 -20.55 4.04 16.34
N ILE A 78 -19.87 4.03 15.17
CA ILE A 78 -20.41 3.43 13.94
C ILE A 78 -20.30 1.91 13.86
N SER A 79 -19.59 1.27 14.79
CA SER A 79 -19.49 -0.20 14.87
C SER A 79 -20.82 -0.87 15.22
N LYS A 80 -21.74 -0.10 15.82
CA LYS A 80 -23.04 -0.56 16.29
C LYS A 80 -24.05 -0.59 15.12
N PRO A 81 -24.83 -1.69 14.93
CA PRO A 81 -25.78 -1.82 13.83
C PRO A 81 -26.83 -0.69 13.74
N ALA A 82 -27.20 -0.10 14.88
CA ALA A 82 -28.14 1.02 14.95
C ALA A 82 -27.67 2.29 14.20
N PHE A 83 -26.37 2.43 13.94
CA PHE A 83 -25.77 3.64 13.35
C PHE A 83 -25.41 3.49 11.87
N VAL A 84 -25.88 2.43 11.20
CA VAL A 84 -25.62 2.20 9.76
C VAL A 84 -26.14 3.36 8.90
N GLN A 85 -27.31 3.91 9.21
CA GLN A 85 -27.87 5.05 8.47
C GLN A 85 -27.03 6.31 8.65
N GLN A 86 -26.71 6.67 9.88
CA GLN A 86 -25.84 7.81 10.19
C GLN A 86 -24.46 7.67 9.53
N ARG A 87 -23.87 6.46 9.51
CA ARG A 87 -22.62 6.19 8.80
C ARG A 87 -22.75 6.47 7.30
N ASN A 88 -23.86 6.06 6.68
CA ASN A 88 -24.11 6.32 5.26
C ASN A 88 -24.31 7.81 4.99
N GLU A 89 -25.05 8.53 5.83
CA GLU A 89 -25.23 9.98 5.74
C GLU A 89 -23.90 10.73 5.80
N MET A 90 -23.05 10.39 6.78
CA MET A 90 -21.72 10.98 6.91
C MET A 90 -20.83 10.70 5.69
N ARG A 91 -20.92 9.48 5.14
CA ARG A 91 -20.22 9.13 3.90
C ARG A 91 -20.72 9.95 2.71
N THR A 92 -22.03 10.14 2.58
CA THR A 92 -22.63 10.96 1.52
C THR A 92 -22.18 12.41 1.64
N ARG A 93 -22.22 12.99 2.85
CA ARG A 93 -21.72 14.34 3.12
C ARG A 93 -20.24 14.50 2.72
N GLY A 94 -19.39 13.55 3.11
CA GLY A 94 -17.98 13.55 2.73
C GLY A 94 -17.75 13.50 1.22
N ARG A 95 -18.54 12.69 0.50
CA ARG A 95 -18.48 12.63 -0.98
C ARG A 95 -18.85 13.97 -1.62
N MET A 96 -19.93 14.60 -1.17
CA MET A 96 -20.37 15.89 -1.70
C MET A 96 -19.29 16.96 -1.48
N HIS A 97 -18.75 17.06 -0.26
CA HIS A 97 -17.70 18.03 0.08
C HIS A 97 -16.44 17.87 -0.78
N LEU A 98 -16.00 16.63 -1.01
CA LEU A 98 -14.84 16.37 -1.87
C LEU A 98 -15.13 16.72 -3.34
N ALA A 99 -16.31 16.38 -3.86
CA ALA A 99 -16.71 16.70 -5.22
C ALA A 99 -16.78 18.22 -5.44
N GLU A 100 -17.34 18.98 -4.50
CA GLU A 100 -17.40 20.45 -4.54
C GLU A 100 -16.00 21.07 -4.55
N ARG A 101 -15.08 20.52 -3.75
CA ARG A 101 -13.69 20.95 -3.70
C ARG A 101 -12.97 20.68 -5.03
N GLU A 102 -13.19 19.52 -5.62
CA GLU A 102 -12.64 19.16 -6.94
C GLU A 102 -13.18 20.08 -8.04
N ALA A 103 -14.49 20.33 -8.07
CA ALA A 103 -15.10 21.27 -9.01
C ALA A 103 -14.53 22.69 -8.84
N SER A 104 -14.31 23.13 -7.60
CA SER A 104 -13.71 24.44 -7.30
C SER A 104 -12.25 24.54 -7.75
N ARG A 105 -11.49 23.44 -7.67
CA ARG A 105 -10.12 23.37 -8.19
C ARG A 105 -10.10 23.36 -9.72
N ALA A 106 -11.02 22.65 -10.36
CA ALA A 106 -11.12 22.60 -11.82
C ALA A 106 -11.44 23.98 -12.42
N LYS A 107 -12.30 24.77 -11.78
CA LYS A 107 -12.63 26.15 -12.21
C LYS A 107 -11.47 27.15 -12.06
N LYS A 108 -10.46 26.84 -11.23
CA LYS A 108 -9.30 27.70 -10.98
C LYS A 108 -8.08 27.38 -11.86
N ARG A 109 -8.14 26.30 -12.65
CA ARG A 109 -7.07 25.88 -13.58
C ARG A 109 -7.41 26.34 -14.98
#